data_AF-A0A7C3AD67-F1
#
_entry.id   AF-A0A7C3AD67-F1
#
_cell.length_a   1.000
_cell.length_b   1.000
_cell.length_c   1.000
_cell.angle_alpha   90.00
_cell.angle_beta   90.00
_cell.angle_gamma   90.00
#
_symmetry.space_group_name_H-M   'P 1'
#
loop_
_entity.id
_entity.type
_entity.pdbx_description
1 polymer ?
#
loop_
_entity_poly.entity_id
_entity_poly.type
_entity_poly.pdbx_seq_one_letter_code
_entity_poly.pdbx_strand_id
1 'polypeptide(L)' 'MGLLWEVVQTGLMYGQKRKSDSIEDRMAYLEGELAATQNTLRELVKTLEAIMQRDINGDGRIG' A
#
# COMPACT_ATOMS: atom_id res chain seq x y z
N MET A 1 -13.78 -10.64 40.47
CA MET A 1 -12.87 -10.66 39.30
C MET A 1 -11.57 -10.04 39.75
N GLY A 2 -10.59 -10.87 40.12
CA GLY A 2 -9.40 -10.43 40.86
C GLY A 2 -8.42 -9.63 40.00
N LEU A 3 -7.50 -8.92 40.67
CA LEU A 3 -6.42 -8.13 40.06
C LEU A 3 -5.62 -8.90 39.00
N LEU A 4 -5.49 -10.22 39.15
CA LEU A 4 -4.81 -11.10 38.21
C LEU A 4 -5.53 -11.17 36.85
N TRP A 5 -6.86 -11.11 36.84
CA TRP A 5 -7.65 -11.16 35.61
C TRP A 5 -7.54 -9.86 34.80
N GLU A 6 -7.55 -8.71 35.49
CA GLU A 6 -7.35 -7.38 34.88
C GLU A 6 -5.98 -7.25 34.20
N VAL A 7 -4.92 -7.77 34.84
CA VAL A 7 -3.56 -7.75 34.27
C VAL A 7 -3.47 -8.62 33.01
N VAL A 8 -4.08 -9.81 33.02
CA VAL A 8 -4.11 -10.71 31.85
C VAL A 8 -4.91 -10.10 30.70
N GLN A 9 -6.09 -9.54 30.99
CA GLN A 9 -6.91 -8.86 29.97
C GLN A 9 -6.18 -7.67 29.35
N THR A 10 -5.52 -6.86 30.19
CA THR A 10 -4.72 -5.72 29.73
C THR A 10 -3.59 -6.18 28.81
N GLY A 11 -2.85 -7.23 29.18
CA GLY A 11 -1.79 -7.80 28.35
C GLY A 11 -2.28 -8.32 26.99
N LEU A 12 -3.44 -8.97 26.95
CA LEU A 12 -4.06 -9.45 25.71
C LEU A 12 -4.52 -8.29 24.81
N MET A 13 -5.11 -7.23 25.38
CA MET A 13 -5.48 -6.03 24.62
C MET A 13 -4.26 -5.32 24.03
N TYR A 14 -3.17 -5.16 24.80
CA TYR A 14 -1.93 -4.57 24.29
C TYR A 14 -1.28 -5.42 23.19
N GLY A 15 -1.31 -6.75 23.33
CA GLY A 15 -0.80 -7.68 22.32
C GLY A 15 -1.60 -7.62 21.00
N GLN A 16 -2.93 -7.52 21.10
CA GLN A 16 -3.79 -7.35 19.92
C GLN A 16 -3.58 -5.98 19.25
N LYS A 17 -3.49 -4.90 20.04
CA LYS A 17 -3.24 -3.55 19.53
C LYS A 17 -1.92 -3.46 18.76
N ARG A 18 -0.81 -3.92 19.37
CA ARG A 18 0.51 -3.94 18.72
C ARG A 18 0.53 -4.76 17.42
N LYS A 19 -0.25 -5.85 17.36
CA LYS A 19 -0.38 -6.65 16.13
C LYS A 19 -1.19 -5.92 15.05
N SER A 20 -2.24 -5.20 15.43
CA SER A 20 -3.01 -4.35 14.50
C SER A 20 -2.14 -3.24 13.93
N ASP A 21 -1.42 -2.50 14.79
CA ASP A 21 -0.51 -1.43 14.39
C ASP A 21 0.52 -1.94 13.36
N SER A 22 1.12 -3.12 13.62
CA SER A 22 2.06 -3.75 12.68
C SER A 22 1.44 -4.17 11.34
N ILE A 23 0.14 -4.46 11.28
CA ILE A 23 -0.55 -4.80 10.02
C ILE A 23 -0.88 -3.53 9.24
N GLU A 24 -1.34 -2.48 9.94
CA GLU A 24 -1.63 -1.17 9.35
C GLU A 24 -0.36 -0.54 8.74
N ASP A 25 0.77 -0.60 9.44
CA ASP A 25 2.06 -0.13 8.93
C ASP A 25 2.48 -0.88 7.66
N ARG A 26 2.26 -2.20 7.61
CA ARG A 26 2.57 -3.02 6.43
C ARG A 26 1.62 -2.74 5.28
N MET A 27 0.35 -2.46 5.56
CA MET A 27 -0.62 -2.06 4.54
C MET A 27 -0.22 -0.71 3.94
N ALA A 28 0.11 0.28 4.76
CA ALA A 28 0.57 1.59 4.30
C ALA A 28 1.83 1.49 3.42
N TYR A 29 2.79 0.63 3.80
CA TYR A 29 3.98 0.35 2.99
C TYR A 29 3.61 -0.25 1.63
N LEU A 30 2.75 -1.27 1.60
CA LEU A 30 2.33 -1.93 0.36
C LEU A 30 1.50 -1.01 -0.54
N GLU A 31 0.65 -0.16 0.03
CA GLU A 31 -0.09 0.86 -0.73
C GLU A 31 0.88 1.88 -1.36
N GLY A 32 1.92 2.27 -0.63
CA GLY A 32 2.99 3.12 -1.14
C GLY A 32 3.76 2.48 -2.31
N GLU A 33 4.17 1.21 -2.17
CA GLU A 33 4.84 0.47 -3.25
C GLU A 33 3.94 0.26 -4.47
N LEU A 34 2.65 -0.01 -4.25
CA LEU A 34 1.69 -0.17 -5.33
C LEU A 34 1.52 1.14 -6.11
N ALA A 35 1.38 2.27 -5.40
CA ALA A 35 1.28 3.59 -6.02
C ALA A 35 2.55 3.94 -6.82
N ALA A 36 3.74 3.67 -6.26
CA ALA A 36 5.00 3.87 -6.95
C ALA A 36 5.09 3.01 -8.22
N THR A 37 4.72 1.73 -8.13
CA THR A 37 4.72 0.81 -9.27
C THR A 37 3.76 1.27 -10.37
N GLN A 38 2.55 1.69 -10.00
CA GLN A 38 1.58 2.20 -10.97
C GLN A 38 2.08 3.46 -11.68
N ASN A 39 2.75 4.36 -10.95
CA ASN A 39 3.34 5.57 -11.55
C ASN A 39 4.46 5.22 -12.53
N THR A 40 5.37 4.33 -12.15
CA THR A 40 6.42 3.84 -13.05
C THR A 40 5.84 3.21 -14.32
N LEU A 41 4.79 2.37 -14.18
CA LEU A 41 4.15 1.77 -15.35
C LEU A 41 3.50 2.81 -16.26
N ARG A 42 2.85 3.84 -15.70
CA ARG A 42 2.32 4.95 -16.50
C ARG A 42 3.44 5.67 -17.24
N GLU A 43 4.53 6.02 -16.57
CA GLU A 43 5.67 6.70 -17.20
C GLU A 43 6.34 5.85 -18.30
N LEU A 44 6.40 4.53 -18.11
CA LEU A 44 6.89 3.62 -19.14
C LEU A 44 5.97 3.60 -20.35
N VAL A 45 4.66 3.49 -20.16
CA VAL A 45 3.67 3.52 -21.25
C VAL A 45 3.80 4.83 -22.03
N LYS A 46 3.85 5.95 -21.32
CA LYS A 46 4.08 7.28 -21.87
C LYS A 46 5.35 7.39 -22.72
N THR A 47 6.46 6.90 -22.17
CA THR A 47 7.74 6.87 -22.88
C THR A 47 7.68 5.98 -24.13
N LEU A 48 7.01 4.82 -24.04
CA LEU A 48 6.81 3.94 -25.18
C LEU A 48 5.94 4.57 -26.26
N GLU A 49 4.87 5.29 -25.89
CA GLU A 49 4.03 6.04 -26.83
C GLU A 49 4.84 7.11 -27.55
N ALA A 50 5.66 7.86 -26.81
CA ALA A 50 6.53 8.88 -27.39
C ALA A 50 7.56 8.28 -28.37
N ILE A 51 8.14 7.11 -28.06
CA ILE A 51 9.10 6.43 -28.96
C ILE A 51 8.39 5.85 -30.19
N MET A 52 7.23 5.22 -29.99
CA MET A 52 6.51 4.50 -31.05
C MET A 52 5.60 5.42 -31.89
N GLN A 53 5.44 6.69 -31.48
CA GLN A 53 4.54 7.67 -32.12
C GLN A 53 3.13 7.10 -32.33
N ARG A 54 2.68 6.31 -31.35
CA ARG A 54 1.41 5.58 -31.40
C ARG A 54 0.80 5.63 -30.02
N ASP A 55 -0.49 5.92 -29.98
CA ASP A 55 -1.31 5.81 -28.78
C ASP A 55 -1.48 4.32 -28.41
N ILE A 56 -0.93 3.93 -27.26
CA ILE A 56 -0.94 2.55 -26.75
C ILE A 56 -2.06 2.40 -25.72
N ASN A 57 -2.32 3.45 -24.94
CA ASN A 57 -3.30 3.45 -23.85
C ASN A 57 -4.73 3.80 -24.32
N GLY A 58 -4.88 4.33 -25.54
CA GLY A 58 -6.16 4.63 -26.17
C GLY A 58 -6.80 5.96 -25.73
N ASP A 59 -6.04 6.88 -25.13
CA ASP A 59 -6.53 8.19 -24.67
C ASP A 59 -6.57 9.27 -25.77
N GLY A 60 -6.14 8.91 -26.99
CA GLY A 60 -6.09 9.79 -28.15
C GLY A 60 -4.92 10.79 -28.13
N ARG A 61 -4.00 10.67 -27.17
CA ARG A 61 -2.77 11.46 -27.08
C ARG A 61 -1.55 10.54 -27.20
N ILE A 62 -0.44 11.11 -27.66
CA ILE A 62 0.86 10.45 -27.66
C ILE A 62 1.66 11.22 -26.61
N GLY A 63 1.93 10.64 -25.44
CA GLY A 63 2.51 11.41 -24.35
C GLY A 63 2.38 10.83 -22.97
#